data_AF-A0A2N1Y5K4-F1
#
_entry.id   AF-A0A2N1Y5K4-F1
#
_cell.length_a   1.000
_cell.length_b   1.000
_cell.length_c   1.000
_cell.angle_alpha   90.00
_cell.angle_beta   90.00
_cell.angle_gamma   90.00
#
_symmetry.space_group_name_H-M   'P 1'
#
loop_
_entity.id
_entity.type
_entity.pdbx_description
1 polymer ?
#
loop_
_entity_poly.entity_id
_entity_poly.type
_entity_poly.pdbx_seq_one_letter_code
_entity_poly.pdbx_strand_id
1 'polypeptide(L)'
;MIGAIGELPPAPSLYLKLTKALSDPNAPASAAATLVAQDPVMASKVLRLCNSAFFSGGRAVADIRTAVVRLGQENLRRLVLASEVFSGSQTDNGIDREAMQLRALRASQLAGRLLGGSSAELAATAALLSDVGMLLPGIAIPKPGETASSDMPHYAEAGAYLLGLWGLPMPIVEAVANHHQPGKSRSRGFWVGGAVHVARALASGEAIDENYLDSVGLRDRLPAWRKLAADLDAAT
;
A
#
# COMPACT_ATOMS: atom_id res chain seq x y z
N MET A 1 -17.34 15.85 -16.01
CA MET A 1 -16.01 15.39 -16.47
C MET A 1 -15.75 14.01 -15.90
N ILE A 2 -16.21 12.95 -16.58
CA ILE A 2 -15.95 11.54 -16.19
C ILE A 2 -15.34 10.76 -17.38
N GLY A 3 -15.42 11.30 -18.60
CA GLY A 3 -14.99 10.63 -19.83
C GLY A 3 -13.51 10.81 -20.23
N ALA A 4 -12.67 11.41 -19.37
CA ALA A 4 -11.24 11.58 -19.65
C ALA A 4 -10.36 10.51 -18.98
N ILE A 5 -10.95 9.68 -18.11
CA ILE A 5 -10.27 8.54 -17.51
C ILE A 5 -10.50 7.38 -18.47
N GLY A 6 -9.43 6.85 -19.08
CA GLY A 6 -9.50 5.67 -19.94
C GLY A 6 -10.05 4.43 -19.21
N GLU A 7 -9.95 3.24 -19.83
CA GLU A 7 -10.35 2.00 -19.17
C GLU A 7 -9.68 1.87 -17.80
N LEU A 8 -10.50 1.86 -16.75
CA LEU A 8 -10.04 1.72 -15.37
C LEU A 8 -9.50 0.31 -15.15
N PRO A 9 -8.41 0.14 -14.39
CA PRO A 9 -7.88 -1.18 -14.11
C PRO A 9 -8.90 -2.01 -13.33
N PRO A 10 -9.10 -3.28 -13.72
CA PRO A 10 -9.98 -4.17 -12.98
C PRO A 10 -9.45 -4.41 -11.57
N ALA A 11 -10.34 -4.83 -10.66
CA ALA A 11 -9.94 -5.17 -9.30
C ALA A 11 -8.96 -6.36 -9.29
N PRO A 12 -7.98 -6.38 -8.36
CA PRO A 12 -6.95 -7.43 -8.28
C PRO A 12 -7.56 -8.77 -7.87
N SER A 13 -7.70 -9.67 -8.85
CA SER A 13 -8.52 -10.88 -8.73
C SER A 13 -7.93 -11.92 -7.78
N LEU A 14 -6.59 -12.07 -7.74
CA LEU A 14 -5.91 -13.01 -6.85
C LEU A 14 -5.97 -12.51 -5.41
N TYR A 15 -5.82 -11.21 -5.18
CA TYR A 15 -6.01 -10.57 -3.87
C TYR A 15 -7.42 -10.80 -3.33
N LEU A 16 -8.45 -10.60 -4.16
CA LEU A 16 -9.84 -10.83 -3.74
C LEU A 16 -10.10 -12.30 -3.42
N LYS A 17 -9.62 -13.23 -4.26
CA LYS A 17 -9.70 -14.68 -3.99
C LYS A 17 -8.97 -15.06 -2.70
N LEU A 18 -7.77 -14.52 -2.49
CA LEU A 18 -6.96 -14.79 -1.32
C LEU A 18 -7.63 -14.25 -0.04
N THR A 19 -8.13 -13.01 -0.07
CA THR A 19 -8.81 -12.39 1.07
C THR A 19 -10.06 -13.17 1.45
N LYS A 20 -10.85 -13.59 0.45
CA LYS A 20 -12.02 -14.47 0.67
C LYS A 20 -11.62 -15.79 1.31
N ALA A 21 -10.59 -16.47 0.78
CA ALA A 21 -10.14 -17.75 1.31
C ALA A 21 -9.59 -17.63 2.74
N LEU A 22 -8.91 -16.53 3.07
CA LEU A 22 -8.36 -16.31 4.42
C LEU A 22 -9.42 -15.90 5.45
N SER A 23 -10.57 -15.38 5.00
CA SER A 23 -11.67 -14.97 5.87
C SER A 23 -12.70 -16.09 6.09
N ASP A 24 -12.63 -17.18 5.31
CA ASP A 24 -13.53 -18.32 5.43
C ASP A 24 -13.04 -19.27 6.54
N PRO A 25 -13.80 -19.43 7.65
CA PRO A 25 -13.40 -20.31 8.75
C PRO A 25 -13.33 -21.79 8.36
N ASN A 26 -13.92 -22.17 7.23
CA ASN A 26 -13.88 -23.54 6.71
C ASN A 26 -12.76 -23.78 5.69
N ALA A 27 -12.04 -22.72 5.29
CA ALA A 27 -10.97 -22.87 4.32
C ALA A 27 -9.79 -23.67 4.93
N PRO A 28 -9.18 -24.59 4.15
CA PRO A 28 -7.99 -25.29 4.64
C PRO A 28 -6.86 -24.29 4.87
N ALA A 29 -6.03 -24.50 5.89
CA ALA A 29 -4.88 -23.64 6.19
C ALA A 29 -3.90 -23.49 5.01
N SER A 30 -3.94 -24.41 4.04
CA SER A 30 -3.14 -24.38 2.82
C SER A 30 -3.78 -23.61 1.65
N ALA A 31 -5.03 -23.14 1.76
CA ALA A 31 -5.76 -22.51 0.67
C ALA A 31 -4.98 -21.34 0.05
N ALA A 32 -4.40 -20.48 0.89
CA ALA A 32 -3.56 -19.36 0.46
C ALA A 32 -2.32 -19.81 -0.33
N ALA A 33 -1.63 -20.86 0.15
CA ALA A 33 -0.47 -21.41 -0.53
C ALA A 33 -0.85 -22.04 -1.87
N THR A 34 -1.99 -22.73 -1.94
CA THR A 34 -2.51 -23.31 -3.20
C THR A 34 -2.84 -22.23 -4.21
N LEU A 35 -3.52 -21.14 -3.80
CA LEU A 35 -3.87 -20.03 -4.70
C LEU A 35 -2.63 -19.37 -5.28
N VAL A 36 -1.61 -19.11 -4.47
CA VAL A 36 -0.38 -18.47 -4.94
C VAL A 36 0.47 -19.40 -5.79
N ALA A 37 0.51 -20.70 -5.48
CA ALA A 37 1.26 -21.67 -6.27
C ALA A 37 0.73 -21.85 -7.70
N GLN A 38 -0.51 -21.43 -7.99
CA GLN A 38 -1.08 -21.44 -9.34
C GLN A 38 -0.48 -20.37 -10.27
N ASP A 39 0.15 -19.33 -9.71
CA ASP A 39 0.83 -18.27 -10.46
C ASP A 39 2.35 -18.36 -10.21
N PRO A 40 3.15 -18.85 -11.18
CA PRO A 40 4.59 -18.97 -11.04
C PRO A 40 5.31 -17.64 -10.75
N VAL A 41 4.80 -16.52 -11.28
CA VAL A 41 5.37 -15.20 -11.04
C VAL A 41 5.11 -14.80 -9.58
N MET A 42 3.88 -14.98 -9.10
CA MET A 42 3.56 -14.69 -7.69
C MET A 42 4.31 -15.61 -6.73
N ALA A 43 4.41 -16.90 -7.04
CA ALA A 43 5.16 -17.88 -6.27
C ALA A 43 6.64 -17.47 -6.13
N SER A 44 7.26 -17.02 -7.23
CA SER A 44 8.64 -16.52 -7.20
C SER A 44 8.79 -15.26 -6.33
N LYS A 45 7.84 -14.32 -6.41
CA LYS A 45 7.83 -13.10 -5.60
C LYS A 45 7.70 -13.42 -4.11
N VAL A 46 6.84 -14.39 -3.75
CA VAL A 46 6.68 -14.87 -2.37
C VAL A 46 7.97 -15.49 -1.84
N LEU A 47 8.62 -16.37 -2.61
CA LEU A 47 9.88 -16.98 -2.20
C LEU A 47 10.99 -15.93 -2.04
N ARG A 48 11.10 -14.98 -2.97
CA ARG A 48 12.08 -13.89 -2.87
C ARG A 48 11.86 -13.03 -1.63
N LEU A 49 10.61 -12.62 -1.36
CA LEU A 49 10.30 -11.82 -0.18
C LEU A 49 10.60 -12.60 1.11
N CYS A 50 10.17 -13.86 1.19
CA CYS A 50 10.43 -14.73 2.34
C CYS A 50 11.93 -14.91 2.62
N ASN A 51 12.75 -14.92 1.58
CA ASN A 51 14.21 -15.09 1.68
C ASN A 51 14.99 -13.77 1.78
N SER A 52 14.31 -12.61 1.82
CA SER A 52 14.97 -11.32 2.06
C SER A 52 15.59 -11.26 3.47
N ALA A 53 16.54 -10.35 3.70
CA ALA A 53 17.22 -10.21 4.99
C ALA A 53 16.23 -10.04 6.16
N PHE A 54 15.11 -9.38 5.92
CA PHE A 54 14.04 -9.18 6.88
C PHE A 54 13.29 -10.46 7.29
N PHE A 55 13.03 -11.38 6.35
CA PHE A 55 12.18 -12.56 6.59
C PHE A 55 12.94 -13.88 6.64
N SER A 56 14.20 -13.93 6.19
CA SER A 56 14.93 -15.19 6.00
C SER A 56 15.25 -15.91 7.31
N GLY A 57 15.32 -15.21 8.46
CA GLY A 57 15.61 -15.81 9.76
C GLY A 57 16.88 -16.68 9.78
N GLY A 58 17.82 -16.42 8.86
CA GLY A 58 19.05 -17.21 8.68
C GLY A 58 18.91 -18.52 7.88
N ARG A 59 17.72 -18.89 7.38
CA ARG A 59 17.53 -20.10 6.56
C ARG A 59 16.62 -19.88 5.37
N ALA A 60 17.16 -20.11 4.17
CA ALA A 60 16.41 -20.03 2.92
C ALA A 60 15.27 -21.07 2.86
N VAL A 61 14.14 -20.64 2.30
CA VAL A 61 12.95 -21.43 2.05
C VAL A 61 12.81 -21.65 0.55
N ALA A 62 12.55 -22.90 0.14
CA ALA A 62 12.34 -23.25 -1.26
C ALA A 62 10.87 -23.64 -1.57
N ASP A 63 10.04 -23.83 -0.55
CA ASP A 63 8.65 -24.26 -0.71
C ASP A 63 7.64 -23.16 -0.35
N ILE A 64 6.59 -23.04 -1.17
CA ILE A 64 5.58 -21.99 -1.04
C ILE A 64 4.80 -22.08 0.26
N ARG A 65 4.52 -23.30 0.74
CA ARG A 65 3.77 -23.50 1.98
C ARG A 65 4.51 -22.93 3.18
N THR A 66 5.79 -23.26 3.34
CA THR A 66 6.64 -22.74 4.41
C THR A 66 6.85 -21.23 4.25
N ALA A 67 6.98 -20.75 3.02
CA ALA A 67 7.11 -19.31 2.77
C ALA A 67 5.85 -18.55 3.22
N VAL A 68 4.67 -19.06 2.90
CA VAL A 68 3.38 -18.49 3.32
C VAL A 68 3.22 -18.51 4.85
N VAL A 69 3.58 -19.61 5.50
CA VAL A 69 3.54 -19.72 6.96
C VAL A 69 4.48 -18.71 7.62
N ARG A 70 5.71 -18.57 7.09
CA ARG A 70 6.71 -17.65 7.63
C ARG A 70 6.35 -16.18 7.42
N LEU A 71 5.89 -15.83 6.22
CA LEU A 71 5.44 -14.47 5.92
C LEU A 71 4.19 -14.13 6.75
N GLY A 72 3.31 -15.09 6.96
CA GLY A 72 2.00 -14.84 7.53
C GLY A 72 1.01 -14.25 6.52
N GLN A 73 -0.26 -14.30 6.88
CA GLN A 73 -1.37 -13.95 5.99
C GLN A 73 -1.36 -12.48 5.56
N GLU A 74 -1.06 -11.57 6.48
CA GLU A 74 -1.06 -10.13 6.21
C GLU A 74 0.04 -9.71 5.23
N ASN A 75 1.25 -10.26 5.36
CA ASN A 75 2.32 -9.98 4.40
C ASN A 75 2.02 -10.59 3.03
N LEU A 76 1.38 -11.76 3.01
CA LEU A 76 0.97 -12.41 1.76
C LEU A 76 -0.09 -11.58 1.02
N ARG A 77 -1.16 -11.15 1.70
CA ARG A 77 -2.20 -10.29 1.10
C ARG A 77 -1.59 -9.01 0.52
N ARG A 78 -0.71 -8.35 1.27
CA ARG A 78 -0.02 -7.13 0.82
C ARG A 78 0.86 -7.37 -0.41
N LEU A 79 1.66 -8.44 -0.42
CA LEU A 79 2.52 -8.74 -1.56
C LEU A 79 1.70 -9.05 -2.82
N VAL A 80 0.63 -9.82 -2.69
CA VAL A 80 -0.28 -10.16 -3.80
C VAL A 80 -0.95 -8.88 -4.33
N LEU A 81 -1.51 -8.06 -3.45
CA LEU A 81 -2.15 -6.80 -3.80
C LEU A 81 -1.19 -5.87 -4.53
N ALA A 82 0.00 -5.64 -3.97
CA ALA A 82 1.03 -4.81 -4.58
C ALA A 82 1.40 -5.36 -5.96
N SER A 83 1.63 -6.67 -6.03
CA SER A 83 2.06 -7.30 -7.26
C SER A 83 1.01 -7.18 -8.35
N GLU A 84 -0.28 -7.41 -8.07
CA GLU A 84 -1.33 -7.24 -9.08
C GLU A 84 -1.50 -5.78 -9.49
N VAL A 85 -1.56 -4.85 -8.54
CA VAL A 85 -1.78 -3.42 -8.81
C VAL A 85 -0.64 -2.81 -9.63
N PHE A 86 0.60 -3.17 -9.33
CA PHE A 86 1.78 -2.60 -9.99
C PHE A 86 2.31 -3.44 -11.18
N SER A 87 1.68 -4.59 -11.53
CA SER A 87 2.19 -5.55 -12.54
C SER A 87 2.02 -5.17 -14.02
N GLY A 88 1.41 -4.04 -14.38
CA GLY A 88 1.18 -3.71 -15.79
C GLY A 88 2.45 -3.35 -16.58
N SER A 89 2.38 -3.47 -17.92
CA SER A 89 3.40 -2.99 -18.86
C SER A 89 3.81 -1.55 -18.56
N GLN A 90 5.08 -1.21 -18.79
CA GLN A 90 5.55 0.18 -18.70
C GLN A 90 4.75 1.03 -19.67
N THR A 91 3.71 1.68 -19.18
CA THR A 91 3.15 2.86 -19.84
C THR A 91 4.26 3.90 -19.85
N ASP A 92 4.50 4.52 -21.00
CA ASP A 92 5.58 5.48 -21.31
C ASP A 92 5.41 6.82 -20.54
N ASN A 93 5.03 6.74 -19.26
CA ASN A 93 4.72 7.83 -18.35
C ASN A 93 5.92 8.20 -17.47
N GLY A 94 7.10 7.59 -17.69
CA GLY A 94 8.31 7.82 -16.91
C GLY A 94 8.27 7.32 -15.46
N ILE A 95 7.30 6.47 -15.09
CA ILE A 95 7.16 5.92 -13.73
C ILE A 95 7.96 4.63 -13.62
N ASP A 96 8.96 4.62 -12.74
CA ASP A 96 9.60 3.39 -12.28
C ASP A 96 8.64 2.62 -11.36
N ARG A 97 7.93 1.65 -11.94
CA ARG A 97 6.92 0.83 -11.24
C ARG A 97 7.54 -0.07 -10.18
N GLU A 98 8.78 -0.51 -10.35
CA GLU A 98 9.47 -1.33 -9.36
C GLU A 98 9.83 -0.49 -8.13
N ALA A 99 10.42 0.69 -8.33
CA ALA A 99 10.68 1.63 -7.26
C ALA A 99 9.38 2.08 -6.56
N MET A 100 8.31 2.32 -7.34
CA MET A 100 6.98 2.63 -6.80
C MET A 100 6.42 1.49 -5.95
N GLN A 101 6.48 0.25 -6.44
CA GLN A 101 6.03 -0.93 -5.70
C GLN A 101 6.81 -1.08 -4.38
N LEU A 102 8.14 -0.89 -4.40
CA LEU A 102 8.97 -0.98 -3.21
C LEU A 102 8.62 0.10 -2.18
N ARG A 103 8.47 1.37 -2.61
CA ARG A 103 8.03 2.47 -1.74
C ARG A 103 6.66 2.19 -1.13
N ALA A 104 5.71 1.71 -1.93
CA ALA A 104 4.35 1.39 -1.47
C ALA A 104 4.35 0.26 -0.42
N LEU A 105 5.19 -0.77 -0.61
CA LEU A 105 5.36 -1.85 0.37
C LEU A 105 5.97 -1.33 1.68
N ARG A 106 6.98 -0.45 1.62
CA ARG A 106 7.58 0.18 2.80
C ARG A 106 6.56 1.04 3.56
N ALA A 107 5.82 1.90 2.85
CA ALA A 107 4.75 2.70 3.43
C ALA A 107 3.67 1.82 4.08
N SER A 108 3.27 0.73 3.42
CA SER A 108 2.32 -0.25 3.94
C SER A 108 2.77 -0.90 5.25
N GLN A 109 4.02 -1.33 5.32
CA GLN A 109 4.59 -1.94 6.52
C GLN A 109 4.68 -0.94 7.67
N LEU A 110 5.15 0.28 7.38
CA LEU A 110 5.29 1.34 8.36
C LEU A 110 3.92 1.75 8.91
N ALA A 111 2.95 2.04 8.04
CA ALA A 111 1.59 2.42 8.43
C ALA A 111 0.93 1.40 9.37
N GLY A 112 1.10 0.10 9.08
CA GLY A 112 0.59 -0.97 9.94
C GLY A 112 1.26 -1.05 11.32
N ARG A 113 2.48 -0.51 11.49
CA ARG A 113 3.17 -0.41 12.79
C ARG A 113 2.86 0.87 13.56
N LEU A 114 2.32 1.89 12.89
CA LEU A 114 1.92 3.14 13.55
C LEU A 114 0.60 3.00 14.31
N LEU A 115 -0.20 1.97 13.98
CA LEU A 115 -1.50 1.68 14.58
C LEU A 115 -1.55 0.25 15.12
N GLY A 116 -2.61 -0.05 15.88
CA GLY A 116 -2.88 -1.39 16.41
C GLY A 116 -4.24 -1.93 15.99
N GLY A 117 -4.46 -3.23 16.21
CA GLY A 117 -5.74 -3.90 15.94
C GLY A 117 -6.16 -3.83 14.47
N SER A 118 -7.46 -3.80 14.21
CA SER A 118 -8.04 -3.76 12.86
C SER A 118 -7.65 -2.50 12.08
N SER A 119 -7.32 -1.40 12.76
CA SER A 119 -6.88 -0.16 12.11
C SER A 119 -5.50 -0.26 11.46
N ALA A 120 -4.65 -1.18 11.95
CA ALA A 120 -3.33 -1.43 11.35
C ALA A 120 -3.44 -2.02 9.95
N GLU A 121 -4.35 -2.98 9.73
CA GLU A 121 -4.58 -3.59 8.41
C GLU A 121 -5.17 -2.59 7.41
N LEU A 122 -6.12 -1.76 7.87
CA LEU A 122 -6.68 -0.67 7.06
C LEU A 122 -5.61 0.33 6.64
N ALA A 123 -4.77 0.78 7.58
CA ALA A 123 -3.69 1.73 7.29
C ALA A 123 -2.61 1.13 6.38
N ALA A 124 -2.24 -0.12 6.59
CA ALA A 124 -1.30 -0.81 5.73
C ALA A 124 -1.82 -0.93 4.29
N THR A 125 -3.09 -1.30 4.12
CA THR A 125 -3.72 -1.41 2.79
C THR A 125 -3.84 -0.04 2.13
N ALA A 126 -4.26 0.99 2.86
CA ALA A 126 -4.37 2.34 2.35
C ALA A 126 -3.02 2.94 1.94
N ALA A 127 -1.96 2.72 2.72
CA ALA A 127 -0.62 3.18 2.37
C ALA A 127 -0.03 2.42 1.17
N LEU A 128 -0.40 1.15 0.99
CA LEU A 128 0.01 0.39 -0.19
C LEU A 128 -0.61 0.94 -1.48
N LEU A 129 -1.83 1.46 -1.38
CA LEU A 129 -2.63 1.92 -2.52
C LEU A 129 -2.62 3.44 -2.69
N SER A 130 -1.88 4.19 -1.85
CA SER A 130 -1.93 5.66 -1.83
C SER A 130 -1.60 6.30 -3.17
N ASP A 131 -0.69 5.66 -3.92
CA ASP A 131 -0.19 6.17 -5.20
C ASP A 131 -0.86 5.47 -6.39
N VAL A 132 -1.88 4.60 -6.20
CA VAL A 132 -2.48 3.79 -7.28
C VAL A 132 -3.03 4.65 -8.42
N GLY A 133 -3.51 5.86 -8.10
CA GLY A 133 -4.02 6.79 -9.12
C GLY A 133 -2.95 7.29 -10.09
N MET A 134 -1.66 7.21 -9.75
CA MET A 134 -0.56 7.54 -10.68
C MET A 134 -0.45 6.54 -11.84
N LEU A 135 -1.05 5.34 -11.70
CA LEU A 135 -1.09 4.32 -12.74
C LEU A 135 -2.25 4.51 -13.73
N LEU A 136 -3.18 5.43 -13.43
CA LEU A 136 -4.35 5.64 -14.26
C LEU A 136 -4.00 6.45 -15.52
N PRO A 137 -4.52 6.07 -16.69
CA PRO A 137 -4.29 6.81 -17.92
C PRO A 137 -4.94 8.20 -17.83
N GLY A 138 -4.23 9.23 -18.31
CA GLY A 138 -4.77 10.60 -18.37
C GLY A 138 -4.73 11.36 -17.05
N ILE A 139 -4.11 10.82 -16.00
CA ILE A 139 -3.89 11.54 -14.74
C ILE A 139 -2.55 12.28 -14.79
N ALA A 140 -2.57 13.59 -14.55
CA ALA A 140 -1.36 14.39 -14.39
C ALA A 140 -0.66 14.04 -13.07
N ILE A 141 0.63 13.71 -13.16
CA ILE A 141 1.52 13.63 -12.02
C ILE A 141 2.19 15.00 -11.92
N PRO A 142 1.88 15.82 -10.90
CA PRO A 142 2.52 17.13 -10.76
C PRO A 142 4.02 16.92 -10.56
N LYS A 143 4.84 17.64 -11.33
CA LYS A 143 6.28 17.67 -11.09
C LYS A 143 6.56 18.41 -9.78
N PRO A 144 7.67 18.10 -9.08
CA PRO A 144 8.06 18.85 -7.87
C PRO A 144 8.11 20.36 -8.16
N GLY A 145 7.29 21.14 -7.46
CA GLY A 145 7.22 22.60 -7.62
C GLY A 145 6.15 23.11 -8.60
N GLU A 146 5.44 22.24 -9.32
CA GLU A 146 4.29 22.60 -10.14
C GLU A 146 2.99 22.41 -9.36
N THR A 147 2.15 23.46 -9.30
CA THR A 147 0.76 23.31 -8.87
C THR A 147 0.02 22.54 -9.95
N ALA A 148 -0.62 21.42 -9.59
CA ALA A 148 -1.51 20.69 -10.50
C ALA A 148 -2.47 21.67 -11.18
N SER A 149 -2.66 21.56 -12.50
CA SER A 149 -3.64 22.38 -13.20
C SER A 149 -5.03 22.14 -12.59
N SER A 150 -5.84 23.19 -12.47
CA SER A 150 -7.18 23.14 -11.85
C SER A 150 -8.13 22.14 -12.53
N ASP A 151 -7.84 21.74 -13.77
CA ASP A 151 -8.76 21.00 -14.63
C ASP A 151 -8.57 19.48 -14.56
N MET A 152 -7.49 18.98 -13.94
CA MET A 152 -7.27 17.54 -13.75
C MET A 152 -7.37 17.14 -12.27
N PRO A 153 -8.11 16.06 -11.94
CA PRO A 153 -8.15 15.56 -10.57
C PRO A 153 -6.75 15.08 -10.17
N HIS A 154 -6.33 15.47 -8.96
CA HIS A 154 -5.07 15.00 -8.40
C HIS A 154 -5.08 13.46 -8.32
N TYR A 155 -3.94 12.80 -8.57
CA TYR A 155 -3.88 11.33 -8.61
C TYR A 155 -4.43 10.66 -7.33
N ALA A 156 -4.30 11.33 -6.18
CA ALA A 156 -4.87 10.86 -4.92
C ALA A 156 -6.40 10.71 -4.99
N GLU A 157 -7.10 11.67 -5.61
CA GLU A 157 -8.55 11.65 -5.78
C GLU A 157 -8.98 10.60 -6.81
N ALA A 158 -8.26 10.50 -7.93
CA ALA A 158 -8.50 9.49 -8.96
C ALA A 158 -8.28 8.07 -8.41
N GLY A 159 -7.23 7.88 -7.61
CA GLY A 159 -6.95 6.65 -6.88
C GLY A 159 -8.07 6.33 -5.88
N ALA A 160 -8.49 7.28 -5.06
CA ALA A 160 -9.60 7.09 -4.12
C ALA A 160 -10.91 6.70 -4.83
N TYR A 161 -11.22 7.32 -5.96
CA TYR A 161 -12.37 6.97 -6.78
C TYR A 161 -12.29 5.52 -7.30
N LEU A 162 -11.13 5.11 -7.83
CA LEU A 162 -10.88 3.73 -8.24
C LEU A 162 -11.10 2.75 -7.08
N LEU A 163 -10.58 3.05 -5.90
CA LEU A 163 -10.72 2.18 -4.73
C LEU A 163 -12.17 2.10 -4.25
N GLY A 164 -12.94 3.17 -4.38
CA GLY A 164 -14.39 3.17 -4.18
C GLY A 164 -15.11 2.22 -5.14
N LEU A 165 -14.72 2.21 -6.43
CA LEU A 165 -15.26 1.28 -7.43
C LEU A 165 -14.87 -0.18 -7.15
N TRP A 166 -13.67 -0.41 -6.61
CA TRP A 166 -13.25 -1.73 -6.12
C TRP A 166 -13.97 -2.16 -4.84
N GLY A 167 -14.79 -1.28 -4.23
CA GLY A 167 -15.56 -1.57 -3.03
C GLY A 167 -14.72 -1.61 -1.75
N LEU A 168 -13.57 -0.90 -1.72
CA LEU A 168 -12.75 -0.87 -0.51
C LEU A 168 -13.43 -0.07 0.62
N PRO A 169 -13.19 -0.43 1.90
CA PRO A 169 -13.72 0.29 3.05
C PRO A 169 -13.45 1.80 2.99
N MET A 170 -14.43 2.61 3.41
CA MET A 170 -14.34 4.07 3.42
C MET A 170 -13.07 4.63 4.11
N PRO A 171 -12.58 4.06 5.23
CA PRO A 171 -11.32 4.52 5.84
C PRO A 171 -10.12 4.45 4.89
N ILE A 172 -10.07 3.45 4.01
CA ILE A 172 -9.02 3.32 3.00
C ILE A 172 -9.19 4.39 1.93
N VAL A 173 -10.41 4.55 1.42
CA VAL A 173 -10.74 5.53 0.37
C VAL A 173 -10.44 6.96 0.86
N GLU A 174 -10.85 7.33 2.08
CA GLU A 174 -10.59 8.65 2.64
C GLU A 174 -9.10 8.90 2.90
N ALA A 175 -8.37 7.89 3.40
CA ALA A 175 -6.95 8.01 3.63
C ALA A 175 -6.19 8.21 2.31
N VAL A 176 -6.55 7.48 1.26
CA VAL A 176 -5.95 7.64 -0.07
C VAL A 176 -6.30 9.00 -0.68
N ALA A 177 -7.52 9.50 -0.52
CA ALA A 177 -7.90 10.82 -1.03
C ALA A 177 -7.11 11.98 -0.37
N ASN A 178 -6.83 11.86 0.94
CA ASN A 178 -6.35 12.97 1.75
C ASN A 178 -4.91 12.79 2.28
N HIS A 179 -4.14 11.80 1.83
CA HIS A 179 -2.83 11.49 2.44
C HIS A 179 -1.80 12.62 2.35
N HIS A 180 -1.94 13.59 1.44
CA HIS A 180 -1.11 14.80 1.40
C HIS A 180 -1.54 15.86 2.41
N GLN A 181 -2.82 15.88 2.77
CA GLN A 181 -3.43 16.88 3.65
C GLN A 181 -4.41 16.18 4.60
N PRO A 182 -3.90 15.39 5.55
CA PRO A 182 -4.74 14.52 6.40
C PRO A 182 -5.77 15.32 7.22
N GLY A 183 -5.52 16.61 7.49
CA GLY A 183 -6.46 17.51 8.16
C GLY A 183 -7.76 17.78 7.39
N LYS A 184 -7.84 17.46 6.09
CA LYS A 184 -9.09 17.53 5.30
C LYS A 184 -10.02 16.33 5.51
N SER A 185 -9.54 15.26 6.13
CA SER A 185 -10.35 14.06 6.40
C SER A 185 -11.47 14.35 7.39
N ARG A 186 -12.60 13.65 7.25
CA ARG A 186 -13.70 13.69 8.20
C ARG A 186 -13.36 13.03 9.53
N SER A 187 -12.39 12.12 9.54
CA SER A 187 -11.94 11.41 10.73
C SER A 187 -11.18 12.37 11.66
N ARG A 188 -11.65 12.51 12.90
CA ARG A 188 -10.98 13.32 13.92
C ARG A 188 -9.86 12.50 14.58
N GLY A 189 -8.63 13.02 14.55
CA GLY A 189 -7.47 12.45 15.23
C GLY A 189 -6.57 11.56 14.36
N PHE A 190 -5.55 10.98 14.98
CA PHE A 190 -4.56 10.14 14.31
C PHE A 190 -5.07 8.71 14.11
N TRP A 191 -5.73 8.48 12.98
CA TRP A 191 -6.22 7.15 12.58
C TRP A 191 -5.60 6.72 11.24
N VAL A 192 -6.31 5.97 10.40
CA VAL A 192 -5.82 5.46 9.10
C VAL A 192 -5.21 6.60 8.26
N GLY A 193 -5.90 7.73 8.11
CA GLY A 193 -5.38 8.88 7.33
C GLY A 193 -4.05 9.44 7.85
N GLY A 194 -3.91 9.60 9.17
CA GLY A 194 -2.68 10.08 9.79
C GLY A 194 -1.52 9.10 9.64
N ALA A 195 -1.79 7.80 9.82
CA ALA A 195 -0.79 6.76 9.64
C ALA A 195 -0.30 6.67 8.19
N VAL A 196 -1.22 6.76 7.21
CA VAL A 196 -0.88 6.76 5.78
C VAL A 196 -0.03 7.99 5.42
N HIS A 197 -0.43 9.18 5.90
CA HIS A 197 0.33 10.41 5.67
C HIS A 197 1.79 10.28 6.15
N VAL A 198 1.99 9.91 7.42
CA VAL A 198 3.33 9.77 8.00
C VAL A 198 4.13 8.68 7.30
N ALA A 199 3.53 7.50 7.11
CA ALA A 199 4.25 6.36 6.56
C ALA A 199 4.67 6.57 5.10
N ARG A 200 3.79 7.17 4.29
CA ARG A 200 4.08 7.51 2.90
C ARG A 200 5.15 8.60 2.81
N ALA A 201 5.03 9.67 3.60
CA ALA A 201 6.02 10.75 3.58
C ALA A 201 7.42 10.23 3.96
N LEU A 202 7.52 9.38 4.98
CA LEU A 202 8.79 8.75 5.36
C LEU A 202 9.32 7.81 4.26
N ALA A 203 8.48 6.96 3.68
CA ALA A 203 8.89 6.01 2.63
C ALA A 203 9.30 6.69 1.31
N SER A 204 8.76 7.88 1.02
CA SER A 204 9.07 8.66 -0.18
C SER A 204 10.12 9.76 0.05
N GLY A 205 10.56 9.98 1.30
CA GLY A 205 11.47 11.08 1.65
C GLY A 205 10.82 12.47 1.53
N GLU A 206 9.50 12.54 1.61
CA GLU A 206 8.72 13.79 1.54
C GLU A 206 8.56 14.45 2.92
N ALA A 207 8.18 15.72 2.92
CA ALA A 207 7.89 16.45 4.15
C ALA A 207 6.60 15.93 4.81
N ILE A 208 6.62 15.86 6.14
CA ILE A 208 5.46 15.50 6.96
C ILE A 208 4.75 16.80 7.37
N ASP A 209 3.43 16.80 7.35
CA ASP A 209 2.59 17.90 7.83
C ASP A 209 2.67 17.99 9.36
N GLU A 210 3.59 18.84 9.81
CA GLU A 210 3.89 19.04 11.22
C GLU A 210 2.73 19.70 11.96
N ASN A 211 2.02 20.62 11.31
CA ASN A 211 0.85 21.31 11.87
C ASN A 211 -0.28 20.32 12.14
N TYR A 212 -0.49 19.36 11.23
CA TYR A 212 -1.42 18.26 11.49
C TYR A 212 -0.99 17.43 12.70
N LEU A 213 0.29 17.07 12.81
CA LEU A 213 0.79 16.29 13.95
C LEU A 213 0.66 17.04 15.28
N ASP A 214 0.85 18.36 15.29
CA ASP A 214 0.60 19.21 16.45
C ASP A 214 -0.89 19.21 16.82
N SER A 215 -1.78 19.33 15.82
CA SER A 215 -3.24 19.34 16.04
C SER A 215 -3.78 18.05 16.65
N VAL A 216 -3.10 16.91 16.43
CA VAL A 216 -3.45 15.60 17.01
C VAL A 216 -2.55 15.20 18.19
N GLY A 217 -1.64 16.07 18.62
CA GLY A 217 -0.78 15.87 19.79
C GLY A 217 0.25 14.75 19.65
N LEU A 218 0.76 14.48 18.44
CA LEU A 218 1.70 13.38 18.16
C LEU A 218 3.03 13.81 17.55
N ARG A 219 3.32 15.11 17.57
CA ARG A 219 4.61 15.68 17.13
C ARG A 219 5.82 14.96 17.74
N ASP A 220 5.75 14.65 19.02
CA ASP A 220 6.83 14.00 19.78
C ASP A 220 7.11 12.55 19.35
N ARG A 221 6.20 11.91 18.59
CA ARG A 221 6.40 10.55 18.07
C ARG A 221 7.30 10.52 16.83
N LEU A 222 7.50 11.66 16.18
CA LEU A 222 8.21 11.74 14.89
C LEU A 222 9.63 11.15 14.92
N PRO A 223 10.47 11.39 15.95
CA PRO A 223 11.79 10.78 16.02
C PRO A 223 11.74 9.24 16.07
N ALA A 224 10.77 8.68 16.81
CA ALA A 224 10.59 7.24 16.91
C ALA A 224 10.13 6.62 15.58
N TRP A 225 9.23 7.30 14.86
CA TRP A 225 8.77 6.84 13.54
C TRP A 225 9.85 6.94 12.46
N ARG A 226 10.70 7.97 12.49
CA ARG A 226 11.87 8.07 11.61
C ARG A 226 12.85 6.92 11.85
N LYS A 227 13.13 6.60 13.12
CA LYS A 227 13.97 5.45 13.47
C LYS A 227 13.35 4.14 12.95
N LEU A 228 12.05 3.96 13.17
CA LEU A 228 11.34 2.78 12.70
C LEU A 228 11.42 2.62 11.16
N ALA A 229 11.31 3.72 10.41
CA ALA A 229 11.47 3.71 8.95
C ALA A 229 12.90 3.31 8.53
N ALA A 230 13.92 3.89 9.17
CA ALA A 230 15.31 3.56 8.90
C ALA A 230 15.65 2.09 9.20
N ASP A 231 15.11 1.55 10.30
CA ASP A 231 15.28 0.14 10.67
C ASP A 231 14.63 -0.81 9.65
N LEU A 232 13.54 -0.39 9.00
CA LEU A 232 12.90 -1.15 7.92
C LEU A 232 13.73 -1.12 6.63
N ASP A 233 14.28 0.04 6.27
CA ASP A 233 15.12 0.19 5.08
C ASP A 233 16.40 -0.65 5.17
N ALA A 234 17.02 -0.71 6.35
CA ALA A 234 18.24 -1.48 6.60
C ALA A 234 18.05 -3.02 6.47
N ALA A 235 16.80 -3.50 6.45
CA ALA A 235 16.47 -4.91 6.42
C ALA A 235 15.90 -5.40 5.07
N THR A 236 15.61 -4.50 4.12
CA THR A 236 15.26 -4.82 2.73
C THR A 236 16.49 -4.89 1.84
#